data_AF-A0A835WCJ1-F1
#
_entry.id   AF-A0A835WCJ1-F1
#
_cell.length_a   1.000
_cell.length_b   1.000
_cell.length_c   1.000
_cell.angle_alpha   90.00
_cell.angle_beta   90.00
_cell.angle_gamma   90.00
#
_symmetry.space_group_name_H-M   'P 1'
#
loop_
_entity.id
_entity.type
_entity.pdbx_description
1 polymer ?
#
loop_
_entity_poly.entity_id
_entity_poly.type
_entity_poly.pdbx_seq_one_letter_code
_entity_poly.pdbx_strand_id
1 'polypeptide(L)'
;MPLRATERDSLSELGLSAEQRTAVQEVVTATSTRDSDLAQSAATLVYYAGSVSAARALVVRHPSLLCCQLPSWTEFLTTFGLNKAQVQHVLCQTPEALLQGDLVKAGESILAFRRLGMDEHAASQLVTYYPQLLGKSEDDIRATISLLGRFQQGVESSSC
;
A
#
# COMPACT_ATOMS: atom_id res chain seq x y z
N MET A 1 18.81 -15.54 -10.27
CA MET A 1 19.64 -16.13 -9.18
C MET A 1 18.72 -16.87 -8.22
N PRO A 2 19.15 -18.00 -7.61
CA PRO A 2 18.36 -18.67 -6.57
C PRO A 2 18.33 -17.84 -5.27
N LEU A 3 17.21 -17.88 -4.53
CA LEU A 3 17.07 -17.22 -3.22
C LEU A 3 17.96 -17.89 -2.17
N ARG A 4 18.52 -17.10 -1.25
CA ARG A 4 19.34 -17.56 -0.14
C ARG A 4 18.49 -18.31 0.90
N ALA A 5 19.15 -19.01 1.82
CA ALA A 5 18.47 -19.81 2.85
C ALA A 5 17.53 -18.96 3.73
N THR A 6 17.99 -17.78 4.15
CA THR A 6 17.22 -16.85 5.00
C THR A 6 15.92 -16.36 4.37
N GLU A 7 15.90 -16.12 3.06
CA GLU A 7 14.69 -15.69 2.34
C GLU A 7 13.68 -16.84 2.23
N ARG A 8 14.19 -18.05 2.01
CA ARG A 8 13.36 -19.26 2.03
C ARG A 8 12.79 -19.53 3.41
N ASP A 9 13.53 -19.22 4.46
CA ASP A 9 13.06 -19.35 5.85
C ASP A 9 11.93 -18.36 6.13
N SER A 10 12.09 -17.07 5.81
CA SER A 10 11.01 -16.06 5.97
C SER A 10 9.77 -16.35 5.13
N LEU A 11 9.93 -16.84 3.89
CA LEU A 11 8.79 -17.27 3.08
C LEU A 11 8.14 -18.55 3.62
N SER A 12 8.89 -19.39 4.32
CA SER A 12 8.37 -20.59 4.98
C SER A 12 7.59 -20.23 6.25
N GLU A 13 7.96 -19.16 6.95
CA GLU A 13 7.19 -18.61 8.08
C GLU A 13 5.80 -18.11 7.67
N LEU A 14 5.63 -17.67 6.41
CA LEU A 14 4.32 -17.34 5.85
C LEU A 14 3.43 -18.57 5.61
N GLY A 15 3.95 -19.79 5.73
CA GLY A 15 3.20 -21.03 5.55
C GLY A 15 2.72 -21.23 4.11
N LEU A 16 3.52 -20.80 3.12
CA LEU A 16 3.26 -20.98 1.69
C LEU A 16 3.47 -22.44 1.28
N SER A 17 2.61 -22.98 0.41
CA SER A 17 2.83 -24.28 -0.23
C SER A 17 4.08 -24.27 -1.12
N ALA A 18 4.56 -25.44 -1.54
CA ALA A 18 5.72 -25.53 -2.44
C ALA A 18 5.48 -24.78 -3.76
N GLU A 19 4.31 -24.96 -4.37
CA GLU A 19 3.93 -24.29 -5.62
C GLU A 19 3.83 -22.77 -5.47
N GLN A 20 3.17 -22.31 -4.40
CA GLN A 20 3.05 -20.86 -4.11
C GLN A 20 4.42 -20.23 -3.86
N ARG A 21 5.33 -20.93 -3.17
CA ARG A 21 6.70 -20.44 -2.97
C ARG A 21 7.44 -20.29 -4.28
N THR A 22 7.34 -21.26 -5.19
CA THR A 22 7.98 -21.17 -6.51
C THR A 22 7.46 -19.96 -7.29
N ALA A 23 6.14 -19.75 -7.34
CA ALA A 23 5.55 -18.61 -8.04
C ALA A 23 5.98 -17.27 -7.43
N VAL A 24 5.95 -17.14 -6.10
CA VAL A 24 6.41 -15.92 -5.40
C VAL A 24 7.90 -15.68 -5.63
N GLN A 25 8.70 -16.74 -5.57
CA GLN A 25 10.14 -16.69 -5.78
C GLN A 25 10.51 -16.23 -7.20
N GLU A 26 9.77 -16.66 -8.22
CA GLU A 26 9.98 -16.19 -9.60
C GLU A 26 9.79 -14.68 -9.71
N VAL A 27 8.70 -14.15 -9.13
CA VAL A 27 8.43 -12.69 -9.14
C VAL A 27 9.49 -11.92 -8.36
N VAL A 28 9.86 -12.39 -7.17
CA VAL A 28 10.89 -11.73 -6.33
C VAL A 28 12.24 -11.71 -7.04
N THR A 29 12.65 -12.83 -7.65
CA THR A 29 13.93 -12.92 -8.36
C THR A 29 13.96 -12.11 -9.64
N ALA A 30 12.82 -11.94 -10.31
CA ALA A 30 12.69 -11.05 -11.47
C ALA A 30 12.81 -9.56 -11.08
N THR A 31 12.35 -9.19 -9.89
CA THR A 31 12.20 -7.77 -9.48
C THR A 31 13.46 -7.21 -8.78
N SER A 32 14.49 -8.04 -8.52
CA SER A 32 15.83 -7.61 -8.04
C SER A 32 15.80 -6.64 -6.85
N THR A 33 15.08 -6.96 -5.78
CA THR A 33 15.22 -6.24 -4.50
C THR A 33 16.40 -6.77 -3.69
N ARG A 34 17.12 -5.86 -3.00
CA ARG A 34 18.23 -6.20 -2.10
C ARG A 34 17.73 -7.10 -0.96
N ASP A 35 18.51 -8.13 -0.63
CA ASP A 35 18.10 -9.27 0.23
C ASP A 35 17.57 -8.86 1.63
N SER A 36 17.92 -7.68 2.14
CA SER A 36 17.48 -7.17 3.45
C SER A 36 16.02 -6.76 3.50
N ASP A 37 15.42 -6.45 2.35
CA ASP A 37 14.13 -5.75 2.30
C ASP A 37 12.95 -6.74 2.31
N LEU A 38 13.18 -7.99 1.90
CA LEU A 38 12.12 -9.00 1.78
C LEU A 38 11.63 -9.51 3.14
N ALA A 39 12.55 -9.84 4.04
CA ALA A 39 12.20 -10.32 5.39
C ALA A 39 11.45 -9.22 6.18
N GLN A 40 11.91 -7.97 6.07
CA GLN A 40 11.23 -6.83 6.69
C GLN A 40 9.85 -6.58 6.06
N SER A 41 9.73 -6.66 4.73
CA SER A 41 8.45 -6.51 4.04
C SER A 41 7.46 -7.60 4.42
N ALA A 42 7.91 -8.86 4.54
CA ALA A 42 7.08 -9.96 5.03
C ALA A 42 6.61 -9.73 6.48
N ALA A 43 7.51 -9.29 7.37
CA ALA A 43 7.16 -8.96 8.75
C ALA A 43 6.15 -7.80 8.84
N THR A 44 6.34 -6.75 8.03
CA THR A 44 5.41 -5.62 7.92
C THR A 44 4.03 -6.08 7.43
N LEU A 45 3.97 -6.96 6.44
CA LEU A 45 2.71 -7.54 5.98
C LEU A 45 2.00 -8.32 7.08
N VAL A 46 2.72 -9.16 7.84
CA VAL A 46 2.12 -9.90 8.97
C VAL A 46 1.59 -8.93 10.03
N TYR A 47 2.34 -7.87 10.34
CA TYR A 47 1.94 -6.87 11.34
C TYR A 47 0.65 -6.12 10.97
N TYR A 48 0.52 -5.69 9.72
CA TYR A 48 -0.63 -4.91 9.24
C TYR A 48 -1.80 -5.79 8.78
N ALA A 49 -1.56 -6.95 8.17
CA ALA A 49 -2.63 -7.88 7.81
C ALA A 49 -3.30 -8.50 9.04
N GLY A 50 -2.63 -8.47 10.20
CA GLY A 50 -3.14 -8.93 11.49
C GLY A 50 -3.01 -10.44 11.71
N SER A 51 -2.68 -11.21 10.68
CA SER A 51 -2.38 -12.64 10.80
C SER A 51 -1.46 -13.12 9.67
N VAL A 52 -0.74 -14.22 9.95
CA VAL A 52 0.12 -14.89 8.96
C VAL A 52 -0.71 -15.40 7.77
N SER A 53 -1.92 -15.90 8.01
CA SER A 53 -2.81 -16.40 6.95
C SER A 53 -3.30 -15.28 6.02
N ALA A 54 -3.60 -14.10 6.56
CA ALA A 54 -3.99 -12.93 5.78
C ALA A 54 -2.80 -12.37 4.98
N ALA A 55 -1.62 -12.26 5.60
CA ALA A 55 -0.40 -11.87 4.92
C ALA A 55 -0.06 -12.84 3.77
N ARG A 56 -0.19 -14.15 4.02
CA ARG A 56 -0.01 -15.18 2.99
C ARG A 56 -0.96 -14.97 1.81
N ALA A 57 -2.25 -14.73 2.08
CA ALA A 57 -3.23 -14.51 1.02
C ALA A 57 -2.90 -13.27 0.17
N LEU A 58 -2.40 -12.19 0.79
CA LEU A 58 -1.94 -11.00 0.08
C LEU A 58 -0.71 -11.28 -0.77
N VAL A 59 0.30 -11.97 -0.23
CA VAL A 59 1.54 -12.31 -0.97
C VAL A 59 1.25 -13.24 -2.15
N VAL A 60 0.33 -14.20 -2.00
CA VAL A 60 -0.04 -15.09 -3.12
C VAL A 60 -0.74 -14.32 -4.24
N ARG A 61 -1.58 -13.34 -3.90
CA ARG A 61 -2.30 -12.52 -4.89
C ARG A 61 -1.42 -11.43 -5.51
N HIS A 62 -0.53 -10.84 -4.73
CA HIS A 62 0.33 -9.73 -5.11
C HIS A 62 1.77 -9.98 -4.63
N PRO A 63 2.53 -10.90 -5.25
CA PRO A 63 3.89 -11.24 -4.80
C PRO A 63 4.84 -10.05 -4.81
N SER A 64 4.62 -9.10 -5.72
CA SER A 64 5.39 -7.85 -5.83
C SER A 64 5.33 -6.98 -4.59
N LEU A 65 4.40 -7.20 -3.66
CA LEU A 65 4.35 -6.49 -2.37
C LEU A 65 5.60 -6.77 -1.52
N LEU A 66 6.24 -7.92 -1.69
CA LEU A 66 7.52 -8.20 -1.02
C LEU A 66 8.68 -7.39 -1.59
N CYS A 67 8.47 -6.74 -2.75
CA CYS A 67 9.48 -5.98 -3.46
C CYS A 67 9.22 -4.46 -3.45
N CYS A 68 8.03 -3.99 -3.11
CA CYS A 68 7.85 -2.58 -2.80
C CYS A 68 8.39 -2.33 -1.39
N GLN A 69 9.05 -1.20 -1.17
CA GLN A 69 9.69 -0.83 0.11
C GLN A 69 8.64 -0.63 1.22
N LEU A 70 7.95 -1.71 1.62
CA LEU A 70 6.81 -1.70 2.52
C LEU A 70 7.12 -1.08 3.87
N PRO A 71 8.28 -1.35 4.50
CA PRO A 71 8.67 -0.64 5.72
C PRO A 71 8.63 0.88 5.52
N SER A 72 9.25 1.41 4.46
CA SER A 72 9.29 2.84 4.17
C SER A 72 7.91 3.41 3.83
N TRP A 73 7.08 2.68 3.08
CA TRP A 73 5.70 3.08 2.79
C TRP A 73 4.84 3.16 4.05
N THR A 74 4.90 2.14 4.89
CA THR A 74 4.09 2.11 6.11
C THR A 74 4.57 3.16 7.12
N GLU A 75 5.87 3.36 7.26
CA GLU A 75 6.44 4.47 8.04
C GLU A 75 5.93 5.81 7.50
N PHE A 76 6.09 6.08 6.21
CA PHE A 76 5.60 7.30 5.56
C PHE A 76 4.11 7.58 5.82
N LEU A 77 3.25 6.57 5.64
CA LEU A 77 1.82 6.70 5.89
C LEU A 77 1.51 6.97 7.37
N THR A 78 2.22 6.31 8.30
CA THR A 78 2.05 6.56 9.74
C THR A 78 2.54 7.96 10.14
N THR A 79 3.68 8.42 9.62
CA THR A 79 4.18 9.79 9.83
C THR A 79 3.23 10.85 9.29
N PHE A 80 2.49 10.54 8.23
CA PHE A 80 1.46 11.42 7.70
C PHE A 80 0.19 11.49 8.58
N GLY A 81 0.01 10.55 9.51
CA GLY A 81 -1.12 10.53 10.44
C GLY A 81 -2.10 9.39 10.21
N LEU A 82 -1.82 8.44 9.30
CA LEU A 82 -2.66 7.23 9.19
C LEU A 82 -2.42 6.33 10.40
N ASN A 83 -3.51 5.88 11.02
CA ASN A 83 -3.45 4.86 12.06
C ASN A 83 -3.27 3.46 11.46
N LYS A 84 -2.99 2.48 12.33
CA LYS A 84 -2.77 1.09 11.92
C LYS A 84 -3.89 0.51 11.04
N ALA A 85 -5.15 0.77 11.39
CA ALA A 85 -6.29 0.24 10.66
C ALA A 85 -6.41 0.87 9.26
N GLN A 86 -6.09 2.15 9.13
CA GLN A 86 -6.05 2.84 7.83
C GLN A 86 -4.92 2.32 6.94
N VAL A 87 -3.71 2.12 7.49
CA VAL A 87 -2.60 1.52 6.75
C VAL A 87 -2.94 0.10 6.31
N GLN A 88 -3.55 -0.69 7.20
CA GLN A 88 -4.07 -2.01 6.86
C GLN A 88 -5.11 -1.93 5.73
N HIS A 89 -6.02 -0.95 5.78
CA HIS A 89 -7.01 -0.77 4.72
C HIS A 89 -6.35 -0.50 3.36
N VAL A 90 -5.38 0.41 3.31
CA VAL A 90 -4.62 0.72 2.08
C VAL A 90 -3.91 -0.53 1.54
N LEU A 91 -3.19 -1.27 2.41
CA LEU A 91 -2.46 -2.48 2.02
C LEU A 91 -3.37 -3.58 1.50
N CYS A 92 -4.52 -3.79 2.14
CA CYS A 92 -5.41 -4.90 1.81
C CYS A 92 -6.35 -4.59 0.63
N GLN A 93 -6.76 -3.34 0.47
CA GLN A 93 -7.77 -2.95 -0.53
C GLN A 93 -7.16 -2.42 -1.82
N THR A 94 -5.98 -1.81 -1.77
CA THR A 94 -5.35 -1.23 -2.97
C THR A 94 -3.82 -1.38 -2.92
N PRO A 95 -3.32 -2.63 -2.92
CA PRO A 95 -1.90 -2.89 -2.95
C PRO A 95 -1.21 -2.28 -4.18
N GLU A 96 -1.92 -2.15 -5.30
CA GLU A 96 -1.42 -1.59 -6.56
C GLU A 96 -0.94 -0.14 -6.42
N ALA A 97 -1.58 0.65 -5.56
CA ALA A 97 -1.18 2.05 -5.32
C ALA A 97 0.23 2.14 -4.72
N LEU A 98 0.63 1.16 -3.91
CA LEU A 98 1.97 1.09 -3.32
C LEU A 98 2.99 0.46 -4.29
N LEU A 99 2.54 -0.46 -5.14
CA LEU A 99 3.39 -1.12 -6.13
C LEU A 99 3.80 -0.18 -7.26
N GLN A 100 2.89 0.69 -7.69
CA GLN A 100 3.12 1.66 -8.77
C GLN A 100 3.51 3.04 -8.23
N GLY A 101 3.35 3.25 -6.93
CA GLY A 101 3.62 4.50 -6.26
C GLY A 101 5.11 4.78 -6.11
N ASP A 102 5.43 6.07 -6.03
CA ASP A 102 6.75 6.57 -5.66
C ASP A 102 6.61 7.41 -4.40
N LEU A 103 7.47 7.18 -3.39
CA LEU A 103 7.39 7.87 -2.10
C LEU A 103 7.58 9.38 -2.22
N VAL A 104 8.40 9.85 -3.15
CA VAL A 104 8.63 11.29 -3.39
C VAL A 104 7.36 11.89 -3.96
N LYS A 105 6.78 11.28 -5.01
CA LYS A 105 5.53 11.76 -5.59
C LYS A 105 4.37 11.67 -4.61
N ALA A 106 4.31 10.64 -3.77
CA ALA A 106 3.32 10.54 -2.71
C ALA A 106 3.45 11.71 -1.71
N GLY A 107 4.68 12.11 -1.37
CA GLY A 107 4.95 13.30 -0.57
C GLY A 107 4.45 14.59 -1.24
N GLU A 108 4.68 14.74 -2.55
CA GLU A 108 4.16 15.87 -3.32
C GLU A 108 2.63 15.93 -3.34
N SER A 109 1.96 14.80 -3.54
CA SER A 109 0.50 14.68 -3.48
C SER A 109 -0.04 15.07 -2.10
N ILE A 110 0.65 14.66 -1.03
CA ILE A 110 0.29 15.03 0.34
C ILE A 110 0.41 16.53 0.57
N LEU A 111 1.49 17.15 0.10
CA LEU A 111 1.66 18.60 0.16
C LEU A 111 0.58 19.32 -0.65
N ALA A 112 0.18 18.75 -1.80
CA ALA A 112 -0.93 19.25 -2.59
C ALA A 112 -2.25 19.23 -1.79
N PHE A 113 -2.58 18.16 -1.04
CA PHE A 113 -3.77 18.13 -0.17
C PHE A 113 -3.77 19.31 0.81
N ARG A 114 -2.63 19.61 1.44
CA ARG A 114 -2.51 20.76 2.36
C ARG A 114 -2.66 22.10 1.65
N ARG A 115 -2.09 22.26 0.46
CA ARG A 115 -2.25 23.49 -0.36
C ARG A 115 -3.70 23.70 -0.81
N LEU A 116 -4.46 22.63 -0.98
CA LEU A 116 -5.90 22.65 -1.25
C LEU A 116 -6.75 22.94 0.00
N GLY A 117 -6.12 23.18 1.15
CA GLY A 117 -6.80 23.54 2.40
C GLY A 117 -7.34 22.35 3.19
N MET A 118 -6.95 21.12 2.85
CA MET A 118 -7.33 19.94 3.64
C MET A 118 -6.55 19.91 4.96
N ASP A 119 -7.26 19.66 6.05
CA ASP A 119 -6.63 19.31 7.32
C ASP A 119 -6.08 17.87 7.29
N GLU A 120 -5.29 17.53 8.31
CA GLU A 120 -4.65 16.22 8.43
C GLU A 120 -5.66 15.08 8.50
N HIS A 121 -6.80 15.30 9.16
CA HIS A 121 -7.84 14.28 9.29
C HIS A 121 -8.50 13.97 7.94
N ALA A 122 -8.96 15.00 7.23
CA ALA A 122 -9.56 14.88 5.91
C ALA A 122 -8.58 14.25 4.91
N ALA A 123 -7.31 14.66 4.96
CA ALA A 123 -6.29 14.13 4.06
C ALA A 123 -5.97 12.65 4.38
N SER A 124 -5.89 12.25 5.66
CA SER A 124 -5.71 10.84 6.04
C SER A 124 -6.90 9.96 5.62
N GLN A 125 -8.14 10.46 5.76
CA GLN A 125 -9.34 9.77 5.28
C GLN A 125 -9.32 9.63 3.75
N LEU A 126 -8.97 10.70 3.04
CA LEU A 126 -8.88 10.66 1.59
C LEU A 126 -7.84 9.63 1.11
N VAL A 127 -6.66 9.59 1.72
CA VAL A 127 -5.63 8.59 1.40
C VAL A 127 -6.06 7.17 1.76
N THR A 128 -6.84 6.99 2.83
CA THR A 128 -7.34 5.66 3.25
C THR A 128 -8.28 5.06 2.19
N TYR A 129 -9.18 5.87 1.64
CA TYR A 129 -10.20 5.43 0.68
C TYR A 129 -9.77 5.59 -0.79
N TYR A 130 -8.85 6.51 -1.06
CA TYR A 130 -8.35 6.81 -2.40
C TYR A 130 -6.81 6.83 -2.44
N PRO A 131 -6.13 5.72 -2.07
CA PRO A 131 -4.67 5.67 -2.05
C PRO A 131 -4.03 5.87 -3.44
N GLN A 132 -4.78 5.65 -4.52
CA GLN A 132 -4.36 5.95 -5.90
C GLN A 132 -4.10 7.45 -6.17
N LEU A 133 -4.52 8.33 -5.26
CA LEU A 133 -4.17 9.76 -5.32
C LEU A 133 -2.72 10.00 -4.90
N LEU A 134 -2.09 9.07 -4.19
CA LEU A 134 -0.67 9.11 -3.90
C LEU A 134 0.09 8.94 -5.22
N GLY A 135 0.85 9.97 -5.60
CA GLY A 135 1.59 10.00 -6.86
C GLY A 135 0.86 10.70 -8.01
N LYS A 136 -0.32 11.30 -7.76
CA LYS A 136 -1.03 12.14 -8.72
C LYS A 136 -0.61 13.60 -8.63
N SER A 137 -0.79 14.32 -9.74
CA SER A 137 -0.57 15.76 -9.80
C SER A 137 -1.62 16.52 -8.97
N GLU A 138 -1.31 17.74 -8.55
CA GLU A 138 -2.25 18.58 -7.83
C GLU A 138 -3.54 18.85 -8.63
N ASP A 139 -3.43 18.97 -9.96
CA ASP A 139 -4.58 19.16 -10.85
C ASP A 139 -5.49 17.92 -10.86
N ASP A 140 -4.91 16.72 -10.96
CA ASP A 140 -5.66 15.45 -10.90
C ASP A 140 -6.34 15.26 -9.54
N ILE A 141 -5.63 15.62 -8.46
CA ILE A 141 -6.15 15.57 -7.09
C ILE A 141 -7.33 16.52 -6.96
N ARG A 142 -7.19 17.77 -7.41
CA ARG A 142 -8.26 18.78 -7.38
C ARG A 142 -9.48 18.32 -8.18
N ALA A 143 -9.25 17.77 -9.37
CA ALA A 143 -10.32 17.22 -10.20
C ALA A 143 -11.06 16.09 -9.49
N THR A 144 -10.33 15.17 -8.84
CA THR A 144 -10.92 14.06 -8.09
C THR A 144 -11.72 14.55 -6.89
N ILE A 145 -11.17 15.45 -6.08
CA ILE A 145 -11.86 16.04 -4.93
C ILE A 145 -13.14 16.76 -5.39
N SER A 146 -13.07 17.51 -6.49
CA SER A 146 -14.24 18.20 -7.06
C SER A 146 -15.32 17.23 -7.51
N LEU A 147 -14.94 16.09 -8.11
CA LEU A 147 -15.88 15.04 -8.49
C LEU A 147 -16.53 14.39 -7.26
N LEU A 148 -15.73 14.05 -6.24
CA LEU A 148 -16.24 13.46 -5.00
C LEU A 148 -17.23 14.39 -4.27
N GLY A 149 -16.93 15.69 -4.21
CA GLY A 149 -17.84 16.68 -3.63
C GLY A 149 -19.17 16.78 -4.38
N ARG A 150 -19.16 16.68 -5.72
CA ARG A 150 -20.39 16.66 -6.53
C ARG A 150 -21.24 15.42 -6.28
N PHE A 151 -20.61 14.25 -6.12
CA PHE A 151 -21.36 13.02 -5.82
C PHE A 151 -22.01 13.07 -4.44
N GLN A 152 -21.35 13.63 -3.42
CA GLN A 152 -21.95 13.81 -2.10
C GLN A 152 -23.19 14.72 -2.16
N GLN A 153 -23.12 15.84 -2.87
CA GLN A 153 -24.26 16.75 -3.06
C GLN A 153 -25.39 16.15 -3.93
N GLY A 154 -25.04 15.33 -4.91
CA GLY A 154 -26.00 14.64 -5.77
C GLY A 154 -26.81 13.56 -5.03
N VAL A 155 -26.19 12.83 -4.11
CA VAL A 155 -26.88 11.79 -3.31
C VAL A 155 -27.82 12.42 -2.28
N GLU A 156 -27.45 13.56 -1.69
CA GLU A 156 -28.30 14.31 -0.75
C GLU A 156 -29.53 14.91 -1.42
N SER A 157 -29.42 15.34 -2.69
CA SER A 157 -30.54 15.87 -3.48
C SER A 157 -31.45 14.79 -4.08
N SER A 158 -31.03 13.52 -4.05
CA SER A 158 -31.78 12.38 -4.59
C SER A 158 -32.60 11.61 -3.53
N SER A 159 -32.48 11.97 -2.26
CA SER A 159 -33.11 11.25 -1.13
C SER A 159 -34.46 11.86 -0.67
N CYS A 160 -35.19 12.53 -1.56
CA CYS A 160 -36.55 13.02 -1.30
C CYS A 160 -37.61 12.05 -1.84
#